data_AF-A0A1Q7LFA6-F1
#
_entry.id   AF-A0A1Q7LFA6-F1
#
_cell.length_a   1.000
_cell.length_b   1.000
_cell.length_c   1.000
_cell.angle_alpha   90.00
_cell.angle_beta   90.00
_cell.angle_gamma   90.00
#
_symmetry.space_group_name_H-M   'P 1'
#
loop_
_entity.id
_entity.type
_entity.pdbx_description
1 polymer ?
#
loop_
_entity_poly.entity_id
_entity_poly.type
_entity_poly.pdbx_seq_one_letter_code
_entity_poly.pdbx_strand_id
1 'polypeptide(L)'
;MIRSRYVGATVLILLSINTVSSISLAANQENSTITIVGRDNPAAIPDGTAYAALFGVLRHMPSETTDRYNRRVAATIAIIGLTSAEGGLLLEAAENFAIEVKKHEARTTQVRQKQHKSLDEVQRLQNERDALAMMVLAELRAKLSVEGGQRLASHVQSQVKPHMVLVRRTK
;
A
#
# COMPACT_ATOMS: atom_id res chain seq x y z
N MET A 1 -20.87 -32.96 -13.62
CA MET A 1 -21.34 -31.69 -13.01
C MET A 1 -20.18 -31.07 -12.24
N ILE A 2 -19.54 -30.03 -12.79
CA ILE A 2 -18.51 -29.25 -12.07
C ILE A 2 -19.01 -27.80 -12.09
N ARG A 3 -19.50 -27.33 -10.95
CA ARG A 3 -19.86 -25.92 -10.76
C ARG A 3 -18.59 -25.15 -10.46
N SER A 4 -17.99 -24.58 -11.50
CA SER A 4 -16.96 -23.54 -11.35
C SER A 4 -17.61 -22.30 -10.76
N ARG A 5 -17.36 -22.05 -9.48
CA ARG A 5 -17.73 -20.80 -8.82
C ARG A 5 -16.66 -19.77 -9.13
N TYR A 6 -16.99 -18.84 -10.01
CA TYR A 6 -16.28 -17.57 -10.15
C TYR A 6 -16.29 -16.86 -8.79
N VAL A 7 -15.18 -16.94 -8.06
CA VAL A 7 -14.93 -16.05 -6.92
C VAL A 7 -14.36 -14.78 -7.51
N GLY A 8 -15.16 -13.71 -7.44
CA GLY A 8 -14.82 -12.40 -7.98
C GLY A 8 -13.45 -11.94 -7.49
N ALA A 9 -12.49 -11.87 -8.42
CA ALA A 9 -11.24 -11.19 -8.21
C ALA A 9 -11.55 -9.70 -8.06
N THR A 10 -11.52 -9.20 -6.83
CA THR A 10 -11.50 -7.77 -6.58
C THR A 10 -10.17 -7.24 -7.11
N VAL A 11 -10.17 -6.74 -8.34
CA VAL A 11 -9.04 -6.02 -8.91
C VAL A 11 -8.92 -4.71 -8.13
N LEU A 12 -7.97 -4.64 -7.19
CA LEU A 12 -7.61 -3.38 -6.57
C LEU A 12 -6.73 -2.61 -7.56
N ILE A 13 -7.38 -1.95 -8.51
CA ILE A 13 -6.73 -0.93 -9.34
C ILE A 13 -6.48 0.27 -8.42
N LEU A 14 -5.26 0.40 -7.88
CA LEU A 14 -4.81 1.65 -7.29
C LEU A 14 -4.50 2.65 -8.42
N LEU A 15 -5.56 3.15 -9.06
CA LEU A 15 -5.52 4.35 -9.88
C LEU A 15 -6.33 5.44 -9.19
N SER A 16 -5.63 6.43 -8.65
CA SER A 16 -6.11 7.79 -8.66
C SER A 16 -5.10 8.67 -9.38
N ILE A 17 -5.01 8.44 -10.70
CA ILE A 17 -4.56 9.46 -11.65
C ILE A 17 -5.78 9.83 -12.48
N ASN A 18 -6.50 10.86 -12.05
CA ASN A 18 -7.38 11.60 -12.94
C ASN A 18 -6.50 12.40 -13.89
N THR A 19 -6.17 11.82 -15.05
CA THR A 19 -5.93 12.56 -16.30
C THR A 19 -6.10 11.59 -17.46
N VAL A 20 -7.25 11.69 -18.13
CA VAL A 20 -7.36 11.32 -19.54
C VAL A 20 -6.44 12.29 -20.28
N SER A 21 -5.35 11.80 -20.85
CA SER A 21 -4.54 12.57 -21.81
C SER A 21 -3.93 11.61 -22.81
N SER A 22 -4.20 11.93 -24.07
CA SER A 22 -3.98 11.17 -25.29
C SER A 22 -2.58 10.58 -25.39
N ILE A 23 -2.51 9.29 -25.74
CA ILE A 23 -1.26 8.62 -26.11
C ILE A 23 -0.91 9.10 -27.52
N SER A 24 0.00 10.07 -27.63
CA SER A 24 0.76 10.26 -28.86
C SER A 24 1.89 9.23 -28.86
N LEU A 25 1.82 8.28 -29.80
CA LEU A 25 2.91 7.36 -30.14
C LEU A 25 4.10 8.18 -30.67
N ALA A 26 5.17 8.30 -29.88
CA ALA A 26 6.50 8.59 -30.41
C ALA A 26 7.59 8.08 -29.48
N ALA A 27 8.55 7.38 -30.09
CA ALA A 27 9.87 6.96 -29.61
C ALA A 27 9.96 5.73 -28.69
N ASN A 28 10.35 4.62 -29.34
CA ASN A 28 11.01 3.45 -28.76
C ASN A 28 12.18 3.87 -27.84
N GLN A 29 11.98 3.73 -26.53
CA GLN A 29 13.03 3.32 -25.61
C GLN A 29 12.55 2.00 -25.03
N GLU A 30 13.28 0.91 -25.26
CA GLU A 30 13.14 -0.34 -24.52
C GLU A 30 13.31 -0.02 -23.04
N ASN A 31 12.19 0.26 -22.39
CA ASN A 31 12.11 0.46 -20.97
C ASN A 31 11.57 -0.83 -20.42
N SER A 32 12.48 -1.76 -20.16
CA SER A 32 12.19 -3.06 -19.57
C SER A 32 11.49 -2.86 -18.23
N THR A 33 10.16 -2.92 -18.24
CA THR A 33 9.35 -2.94 -17.02
C THR A 33 9.22 -4.38 -16.56
N ILE A 34 9.69 -4.68 -15.35
CA ILE A 34 9.41 -5.93 -14.67
C ILE A 34 8.14 -5.76 -13.84
N THR A 35 7.19 -6.66 -14.07
CA THR A 35 6.03 -6.83 -13.20
C THR A 35 6.32 -7.92 -12.19
N ILE A 36 6.33 -7.56 -10.91
CA ILE A 36 6.44 -8.48 -9.78
C ILE A 36 5.03 -8.77 -9.30
N VAL A 37 4.59 -10.02 -9.44
CA VAL A 37 3.32 -10.50 -8.91
C VAL A 37 3.59 -11.13 -7.55
N GLY A 38 3.08 -10.50 -6.49
CA GLY A 38 3.33 -10.93 -5.13
C GLY A 38 2.80 -12.32 -4.81
N ARG A 39 1.76 -12.80 -5.50
CA ARG A 39 1.27 -14.19 -5.37
C ARG A 39 2.34 -15.22 -5.70
N ASP A 40 3.17 -14.93 -6.70
CA ASP A 40 4.16 -15.88 -7.23
C ASP A 40 5.52 -15.69 -6.53
N ASN A 41 5.83 -14.47 -6.11
CA ASN A 41 7.02 -14.16 -5.32
C ASN A 41 6.75 -13.05 -4.29
N PRO A 42 6.18 -13.38 -3.11
CA PRO A 42 5.89 -12.40 -2.08
C PRO A 42 7.16 -11.73 -1.56
N ALA A 43 8.27 -12.46 -1.49
CA ALA A 43 9.55 -11.96 -1.00
C ALA A 43 10.13 -10.82 -1.86
N ALA A 44 9.79 -10.79 -3.16
CA ALA A 44 10.21 -9.71 -4.06
C ALA A 44 9.46 -8.38 -3.84
N ILE A 45 8.35 -8.39 -3.09
CA ILE A 45 7.67 -7.17 -2.67
C ILE A 45 8.36 -6.63 -1.41
N PRO A 46 8.94 -5.41 -1.44
CA PRO A 46 9.57 -4.84 -0.25
C PRO A 46 8.56 -4.58 0.87
N ASP A 47 9.03 -4.76 2.11
CA ASP A 47 8.19 -4.55 3.29
C ASP A 47 7.61 -3.14 3.33
N GLY A 48 8.41 -2.10 3.05
CA GLY A 48 7.94 -0.71 3.04
C GLY A 48 6.77 -0.49 2.08
N THR A 49 6.82 -1.10 0.89
CA THR A 49 5.71 -1.04 -0.07
C THR A 49 4.46 -1.74 0.46
N ALA A 50 4.63 -2.89 1.11
CA ALA A 50 3.51 -3.67 1.66
C ALA A 50 2.85 -2.98 2.86
N TYR A 51 3.64 -2.39 3.77
CA TYR A 51 3.13 -1.62 4.90
C TYR A 51 2.49 -0.30 4.45
N ALA A 52 3.07 0.39 3.46
CA ALA A 52 2.44 1.56 2.85
C ALA A 52 1.06 1.22 2.28
N ALA A 53 0.92 0.05 1.61
CA ALA A 53 -0.36 -0.43 1.12
C ALA A 53 -1.35 -0.75 2.25
N LEU A 54 -0.90 -1.46 3.30
CA LEU A 54 -1.72 -1.79 4.47
C LEU A 54 -2.25 -0.52 5.16
N PHE A 55 -1.38 0.42 5.49
CA PHE A 55 -1.77 1.70 6.10
C PHE A 55 -2.70 2.49 5.18
N GLY A 56 -2.42 2.49 3.88
CA GLY A 56 -3.27 3.10 2.85
C GLY A 56 -4.69 2.53 2.85
N VAL A 57 -4.84 1.20 2.92
CA VAL A 57 -6.13 0.51 2.99
C VAL A 57 -6.87 0.86 4.27
N LEU A 58 -6.20 0.80 5.43
CA LEU A 58 -6.80 1.11 6.73
C LEU A 58 -7.34 2.55 6.77
N ARG A 59 -6.64 3.49 6.13
CA ARG A 59 -7.07 4.90 6.08
C ARG A 59 -8.12 5.21 5.01
N HIS A 60 -8.04 4.60 3.82
CA HIS A 60 -8.95 4.88 2.71
C HIS A 60 -10.23 4.05 2.75
N MET A 61 -10.50 3.34 3.85
CA MET A 61 -11.86 2.87 4.08
C MET A 61 -12.74 4.11 4.28
N PRO A 62 -13.77 4.33 3.42
CA PRO A 62 -14.53 5.57 3.40
C PRO A 62 -15.04 5.92 4.81
N SER A 63 -14.74 7.14 5.25
CA SER A 63 -15.16 7.70 6.54
C SER A 63 -16.64 8.10 6.54
N GLU A 64 -17.49 7.33 5.88
CA GLU A 64 -18.92 7.47 6.13
C GLU A 64 -19.16 6.85 7.51
N THR A 65 -19.75 7.65 8.39
CA THR A 65 -20.18 7.45 9.78
C THR A 65 -20.99 6.17 10.04
N THR A 66 -20.54 5.03 9.53
CA THR A 66 -21.29 3.79 9.44
C THR A 66 -20.55 2.68 10.16
N ASP A 67 -21.30 1.92 10.95
CA ASP A 67 -20.87 0.66 11.57
C ASP A 67 -20.10 -0.28 10.64
N ARG A 68 -20.27 -0.13 9.31
CA ARG A 68 -19.56 -0.89 8.29
C ARG A 68 -18.05 -0.60 8.30
N TYR A 69 -17.62 0.66 8.49
CA TYR A 69 -16.20 1.00 8.65
C TYR A 69 -15.63 0.33 9.90
N ASN A 70 -16.28 0.54 11.04
CA ASN A 70 -15.87 -0.05 12.32
C ASN A 70 -15.84 -1.58 12.26
N ARG A 71 -16.82 -2.21 11.62
CA ARG A 71 -16.86 -3.67 11.42
C ARG A 71 -15.72 -4.17 10.53
N ARG A 72 -15.38 -3.46 9.45
CA ARG A 72 -14.27 -3.86 8.55
C ARG A 72 -12.91 -3.70 9.21
N VAL A 73 -12.73 -2.60 9.95
CA VAL A 73 -11.52 -2.38 10.74
C VAL A 73 -11.39 -3.43 11.84
N ALA A 74 -12.45 -3.67 12.61
CA ALA A 74 -12.46 -4.72 13.64
C ALA A 74 -12.22 -6.11 13.05
N ALA A 75 -12.80 -6.43 11.89
CA ALA A 75 -12.54 -7.68 11.18
C ALA A 75 -11.08 -7.79 10.73
N THR A 76 -10.48 -6.70 10.24
CA THR A 76 -9.07 -6.68 9.84
C THR A 76 -8.16 -6.91 11.05
N ILE A 77 -8.41 -6.21 12.16
CA ILE A 77 -7.69 -6.39 13.44
C ILE A 77 -7.81 -7.84 13.93
N ALA A 78 -9.03 -8.41 13.87
CA ALA A 78 -9.29 -9.80 14.26
C ALA A 78 -8.60 -10.83 13.34
N ILE A 79 -8.54 -10.58 12.03
CA ILE A 79 -7.83 -11.44 11.07
C ILE A 79 -6.32 -11.42 11.32
N ILE A 80 -5.76 -10.26 11.65
CA ILE A 80 -4.35 -10.18 12.08
C ILE A 80 -4.18 -10.87 13.44
N GLY A 81 -5.25 -10.94 14.23
CA GLY A 81 -5.26 -11.50 15.57
C GLY A 81 -4.72 -10.53 16.61
N LEU A 82 -4.78 -9.23 16.39
CA LEU A 82 -4.38 -8.22 17.38
C LEU A 82 -5.46 -8.04 18.45
N THR A 83 -5.05 -7.65 19.66
CA THR A 83 -6.01 -7.18 20.68
C THR A 83 -6.64 -5.86 20.27
N SER A 84 -7.73 -5.45 20.93
CA SER A 84 -8.36 -4.15 20.68
C SER A 84 -7.39 -2.97 20.87
N ALA A 85 -6.57 -3.02 21.93
CA ALA A 85 -5.57 -1.99 22.21
C ALA A 85 -4.49 -1.91 21.11
N GLU A 86 -3.95 -3.06 20.70
CA GLU A 86 -2.97 -3.14 19.61
C GLU A 86 -3.56 -2.74 18.26
N GLY A 87 -4.83 -3.08 18.02
CA GLY A 87 -5.58 -2.60 16.87
C GLY A 87 -5.73 -1.09 16.84
N GLY A 88 -5.96 -0.46 17.99
CA GLY A 88 -5.94 1.00 18.15
C GLY A 88 -4.59 1.61 17.76
N LEU A 89 -3.48 1.01 18.22
CA LEU A 89 -2.13 1.43 17.84
C LEU A 89 -1.86 1.31 16.33
N LEU A 90 -2.34 0.24 15.70
CA LEU A 90 -2.23 0.05 14.25
C LEU A 90 -2.99 1.13 13.46
N LEU A 91 -4.17 1.53 13.94
CA LEU A 91 -4.95 2.61 13.33
C LEU A 91 -4.29 3.98 13.51
N GLU A 92 -3.78 4.26 14.70
CA GLU A 92 -2.98 5.47 14.98
C GLU A 92 -1.78 5.54 14.04
N ALA A 93 -1.07 4.43 13.85
CA ALA A 93 0.05 4.35 12.90
C ALA A 93 -0.40 4.63 11.45
N ALA A 94 -1.53 4.08 11.01
CA ALA A 94 -2.06 4.35 9.67
C ALA A 94 -2.40 5.85 9.46
N GLU A 95 -2.93 6.52 10.48
CA GLU A 95 -3.21 7.96 10.45
C GLU A 95 -1.92 8.79 10.44
N ASN A 96 -0.94 8.44 11.28
CA ASN A 96 0.37 9.10 11.30
C ASN A 96 1.07 8.98 9.94
N PHE A 97 1.04 7.79 9.32
CA PHE A 97 1.56 7.58 7.98
C PHE A 97 0.87 8.51 6.96
N ALA A 98 -0.44 8.66 7.05
CA ALA A 98 -1.18 9.55 6.16
C ALA A 98 -0.79 11.01 6.29
N ILE A 99 -0.58 11.47 7.52
CA ILE A 99 -0.12 12.83 7.82
C ILE A 99 1.26 13.04 7.22
N GLU A 100 2.18 12.09 7.40
CA GLU A 100 3.54 12.18 6.85
C GLU A 100 3.55 12.13 5.31
N VAL A 101 2.73 11.28 4.70
CA VAL A 101 2.53 11.26 3.24
C VAL A 101 1.96 12.59 2.77
N LYS A 102 0.99 13.19 3.46
CA LYS A 102 0.44 14.50 3.08
C LYS A 102 1.50 15.61 3.15
N LYS A 103 2.35 15.62 4.19
CA LYS A 103 3.49 16.55 4.30
C LYS A 103 4.50 16.34 3.18
N HIS A 104 4.77 15.08 2.83
CA HIS A 104 5.64 14.69 1.72
C HIS A 104 5.07 15.12 0.37
N GLU A 105 3.79 14.88 0.11
CA GLU A 105 3.08 15.30 -1.10
C GLU A 105 3.04 16.83 -1.22
N ALA A 106 2.77 17.55 -0.14
CA ALA A 106 2.78 19.02 -0.11
C ALA A 106 4.17 19.58 -0.52
N ARG A 107 5.25 18.99 -0.01
CA ARG A 107 6.63 19.35 -0.38
C ARG A 107 6.97 19.02 -1.84
N THR A 108 6.27 18.07 -2.44
CA THR A 108 6.55 17.55 -3.79
C THR A 108 5.52 18.02 -4.82
N THR A 109 4.60 18.92 -4.44
CA THR A 109 3.56 19.51 -5.29
C THR A 109 4.12 20.09 -6.60
N GLN A 110 5.31 20.69 -6.56
CA GLN A 110 5.99 21.23 -7.74
C GLN A 110 6.39 20.14 -8.76
N VAL A 111 6.73 18.95 -8.30
CA VAL A 111 7.01 17.77 -9.15
C VAL A 111 5.71 17.19 -9.71
N ARG A 112 4.63 17.22 -8.92
CA ARG A 112 3.31 16.73 -9.36
C ARG A 112 2.67 17.57 -10.46
N GLN A 113 2.96 18.87 -10.51
CA GLN A 113 2.41 19.83 -11.47
C GLN A 113 3.20 19.95 -12.78
N LYS A 114 4.39 19.34 -12.87
CA LYS A 114 5.11 19.24 -14.16
C LYS A 114 4.29 18.39 -15.13
N GLN A 115 4.02 18.93 -16.32
CA GLN A 115 3.29 18.28 -17.42
C GLN A 115 3.95 16.96 -17.86
N HIS A 116 5.28 16.85 -17.68
CA HIS A 116 6.05 15.64 -17.88
C HIS A 116 6.85 15.32 -16.62
N LYS A 117 6.38 14.36 -15.82
CA LYS A 117 7.13 13.84 -14.68
C LYS A 117 8.18 12.89 -15.23
N SER A 118 9.44 13.10 -14.85
CA SER A 118 10.44 12.07 -15.14
C SER A 118 10.08 10.82 -14.35
N LEU A 119 10.22 9.64 -14.96
CA LEU A 119 9.87 8.38 -14.29
C LEU A 119 10.82 8.09 -13.10
N ASP A 120 12.03 8.64 -13.13
CA ASP A 120 12.97 8.63 -12.00
C ASP A 120 12.46 9.45 -10.81
N GLU A 121 11.85 10.62 -11.05
CA GLU A 121 11.18 11.40 -9.99
C GLU A 121 10.03 10.59 -9.37
N VAL A 122 9.25 9.85 -10.18
CA VAL A 122 8.17 8.99 -9.67
C VAL A 122 8.71 7.85 -8.80
N GLN A 123 9.77 7.16 -9.25
CA GLN A 123 10.40 6.09 -8.47
C GLN A 123 11.00 6.61 -7.16
N ARG A 124 11.63 7.80 -7.18
CA ARG A 124 12.15 8.44 -5.98
C ARG A 124 11.03 8.74 -4.97
N LEU A 125 9.92 9.31 -5.42
CA LEU A 125 8.77 9.59 -4.55
C LEU A 125 8.17 8.31 -3.95
N GLN A 126 8.14 7.20 -4.71
CA GLN A 126 7.72 5.90 -4.19
C GLN A 126 8.67 5.39 -3.10
N ASN A 127 9.98 5.49 -3.32
CA ASN A 127 10.98 5.06 -2.33
C ASN A 127 10.90 5.92 -1.04
N GLU A 128 10.70 7.23 -1.18
CA GLU A 128 10.52 8.13 -0.03
C GLU A 128 9.24 7.78 0.76
N ARG A 129 8.13 7.49 0.07
CA ARG A 129 6.90 7.00 0.72
C ARG A 129 7.12 5.68 1.46
N ASP A 130 7.81 4.73 0.84
CA ASP A 130 8.06 3.42 1.44
C ASP A 130 8.98 3.54 2.67
N ALA A 131 9.92 4.49 2.66
CA ALA A 131 10.75 4.81 3.82
C ALA A 131 9.91 5.40 4.98
N LEU A 132 8.94 6.28 4.69
CA LEU A 132 8.01 6.79 5.70
C LEU A 132 7.17 5.66 6.33
N ALA A 133 6.73 4.69 5.53
CA ALA A 133 6.00 3.53 6.04
C ALA A 133 6.86 2.70 6.99
N MET A 134 8.14 2.51 6.69
CA MET A 134 9.07 1.79 7.56
C MET A 134 9.36 2.54 8.86
N MET A 135 9.46 3.87 8.82
CA MET A 135 9.62 4.70 10.02
C MET A 135 8.42 4.56 10.96
N VAL A 136 7.21 4.71 10.42
CA VAL A 136 5.96 4.54 11.18
C VAL A 136 5.82 3.11 11.71
N LEU A 137 6.22 2.11 10.94
CA LEU A 137 6.24 0.72 11.41
C LEU A 137 7.19 0.51 12.59
N ALA A 138 8.37 1.15 12.57
CA ALA A 138 9.32 1.04 13.67
C ALA A 138 8.73 1.61 14.97
N GLU A 139 8.07 2.77 14.89
CA GLU A 139 7.36 3.36 16.02
C GLU A 139 6.22 2.48 16.52
N LEU A 140 5.42 1.91 15.61
CA LEU A 140 4.36 0.97 15.95
C LEU A 140 4.92 -0.26 16.67
N ARG A 141 6.01 -0.85 16.16
CA ARG A 141 6.65 -2.04 16.75
C ARG A 141 7.18 -1.79 18.15
N ALA A 142 7.59 -0.56 18.46
CA ALA A 142 8.02 -0.20 19.82
C ALA A 142 6.85 -0.17 20.82
N LYS A 143 5.61 0.02 20.34
CA LYS A 143 4.39 0.06 21.17
C LYS A 143 3.63 -1.27 21.23
N LEU A 144 3.81 -2.14 20.23
CA LEU A 144 3.17 -3.46 20.19
C LEU A 144 3.82 -4.45 21.15
N SER A 145 3.07 -5.48 21.57
CA SER A 145 3.68 -6.68 22.15
C SER A 145 4.55 -7.39 21.12
N VAL A 146 5.49 -8.23 21.58
CA VAL A 146 6.35 -9.03 20.70
C VAL A 146 5.49 -9.92 19.79
N GLU A 147 4.48 -10.57 20.36
CA GLU A 147 3.53 -11.44 19.65
C GLU A 147 2.64 -10.65 18.70
N GLY A 148 2.19 -9.45 19.09
CA GLY A 148 1.45 -8.53 18.23
C GLY A 148 2.26 -8.13 17.00
N GLY A 149 3.53 -7.77 17.20
CA GLY A 149 4.46 -7.44 16.13
C GLY A 149 4.74 -8.61 15.17
N GLN A 150 4.84 -9.84 15.70
CA GLN A 150 5.01 -11.06 14.89
C GLN A 150 3.75 -11.41 14.09
N ARG A 151 2.57 -11.29 14.70
CA ARG A 151 1.28 -11.49 14.03
C ARG A 151 1.07 -10.50 12.88
N LEU A 152 1.36 -9.22 13.12
CA LEU A 152 1.29 -8.19 12.09
C LEU A 152 2.24 -8.48 10.92
N ALA A 153 3.50 -8.83 11.22
CA ALA A 153 4.48 -9.19 10.18
C ALA A 153 4.04 -10.43 9.39
N SER A 154 3.54 -11.45 10.08
CA SER A 154 3.04 -12.68 9.45
C SER A 154 1.84 -12.41 8.54
N HIS A 155 0.92 -11.54 8.97
CA HIS A 155 -0.20 -11.09 8.14
C HIS A 155 0.28 -10.37 6.88
N VAL A 156 1.28 -9.48 6.99
CA VAL A 156 1.83 -8.79 5.82
C VAL A 156 2.45 -9.78 4.83
N GLN A 157 3.25 -10.73 5.29
CA GLN A 157 3.90 -11.72 4.41
C GLN A 157 2.91 -12.68 3.75
N SER A 158 1.88 -13.12 4.48
CA SER A 158 0.96 -14.18 4.04
C SER A 158 -0.34 -13.69 3.40
N GLN A 159 -0.75 -12.45 3.66
CA GLN A 159 -2.03 -11.90 3.19
C GLN A 159 -1.86 -10.59 2.42
N VAL A 160 -0.96 -9.70 2.82
CA VAL A 160 -0.82 -8.42 2.09
C VAL A 160 0.01 -8.60 0.82
N LYS A 161 1.26 -9.03 0.95
CA LYS A 161 2.19 -9.16 -0.18
C LYS A 161 1.69 -10.09 -1.30
N PRO A 162 1.09 -11.26 -1.02
CA PRO A 162 0.58 -12.14 -2.08
C PRO A 162 -0.50 -11.51 -2.95
N HIS A 163 -1.20 -10.48 -2.45
CA HIS A 163 -2.24 -9.77 -3.19
C HIS A 163 -1.74 -8.50 -3.88
N MET A 164 -0.44 -8.23 -3.86
CA MET A 164 0.15 -7.06 -4.51
C MET A 164 0.67 -7.38 -5.90
N VAL A 165 0.61 -6.38 -6.78
CA VAL A 165 1.29 -6.38 -8.07
C VAL A 165 2.11 -5.10 -8.13
N LEU A 166 3.42 -5.24 -8.35
CA LEU A 166 4.36 -4.14 -8.36
C LEU A 166 5.01 -4.05 -9.74
N VAL A 167 4.84 -2.91 -10.40
CA VAL A 167 5.47 -2.64 -11.69
C VAL A 167 6.70 -1.78 -11.45
N ARG A 168 7.89 -2.28 -11.80
CA ARG A 168 9.19 -1.59 -11.69
C ARG A 168 9.89 -1.55 -13.02
N ARG A 169 10.82 -0.62 -13.22
CA ARG A 169 11.77 -0.70 -14.34
C ARG A 169 13.09 -1.29 -13.88
N THR A 170 13.68 -2.09 -14.76
CA THR A 170 15.10 -2.43 -14.69
C THR A 170 15.88 -1.41 -15.47
N LYS A 171 16.98 -0.94 -14.87
CA LYS A 171 18.02 -0.20 -15.59
C LYS A 171 18.76 -1.13 -16.55
#